data_AF-A0A1H0U5I6-F1
#
_entry.id   AF-A0A1H0U5I6-F1
#
_cell.length_a   1.000
_cell.length_b   1.000
_cell.length_c   1.000
_cell.angle_alpha   90.00
_cell.angle_beta   90.00
_cell.angle_gamma   90.00
#
_symmetry.space_group_name_H-M   'P 1'
#
loop_
_entity.id
_entity.type
_entity.pdbx_description
1 polymer ?
#
loop_
_entity_poly.entity_id
_entity_poly.type
_entity_poly.pdbx_seq_one_letter_code
_entity_poly.pdbx_strand_id
1 'polypeptide(L)'
;MSSAYRTDLHEAITTRDVRLSPYPADYDECAECGHPAGVAVYWWDAYPPYGWTSAASCPLCAGLVIDRALEECQDGTEVTVETDLLGVRP
;
A
#
# COMPACT_ATOMS: atom_id res chain seq x y z
N MET A 1 14.14 -14.73 -1.13
CA MET A 1 13.62 -13.37 -1.39
C MET A 1 14.20 -12.43 -0.34
N SER A 2 14.78 -11.31 -0.78
CA SER A 2 15.75 -10.51 -0.02
C SER A 2 15.16 -9.84 1.21
N SER A 3 15.91 -9.81 2.33
CA SER A 3 15.52 -9.15 3.58
C SER A 3 15.13 -7.69 3.39
N ALA A 4 15.82 -6.96 2.51
CA ALA A 4 15.55 -5.55 2.21
C ALA A 4 14.11 -5.33 1.71
N TYR A 5 13.63 -6.23 0.86
CA TYR A 5 12.30 -6.17 0.24
C TYR A 5 11.17 -6.17 1.26
N ARG A 6 11.36 -6.75 2.45
CA ARG A 6 10.34 -6.76 3.53
C ARG A 6 10.53 -5.61 4.51
N THR A 7 11.78 -5.22 4.75
CA THR A 7 12.13 -4.13 5.68
C THR A 7 11.55 -2.80 5.20
N ASP A 8 11.72 -2.46 3.91
CA ASP A 8 11.24 -1.18 3.38
C ASP A 8 9.71 -1.03 3.49
N LEU A 9 8.97 -2.09 3.15
CA LEU A 9 7.51 -2.11 3.31
C LEU A 9 7.08 -2.01 4.79
N HIS A 10 7.74 -2.75 5.68
CA HIS A 10 7.41 -2.71 7.10
C HIS A 10 7.66 -1.32 7.71
N GLU A 11 8.79 -0.68 7.36
CA GLU A 11 9.08 0.70 7.76
C GLU A 11 8.05 1.67 7.18
N ALA A 12 7.68 1.48 5.90
CA ALA A 12 6.67 2.31 5.25
C ALA A 12 5.35 2.30 6.03
N ILE A 13 4.88 1.11 6.43
CA ILE A 13 3.64 0.94 7.18
C ILE A 13 3.73 1.43 8.62
N THR A 14 4.78 1.04 9.36
CA THR A 14 4.83 1.28 10.81
C THR A 14 5.10 2.74 11.20
N THR A 15 5.64 3.54 10.28
CA THR A 15 5.95 4.96 10.52
C THR A 15 4.86 5.92 10.06
N ARG A 16 3.84 5.41 9.36
CA ARG A 16 2.76 6.19 8.77
C ARG A 16 1.43 5.83 9.40
N ASP A 17 0.47 6.74 9.35
CA ASP A 17 -0.88 6.50 9.85
C ASP A 17 -1.67 5.64 8.84
N VAL A 18 -1.20 4.40 8.64
CA VAL A 18 -1.78 3.45 7.70
C VAL A 18 -2.17 2.17 8.40
N ARG A 19 -3.31 1.64 7.97
CA ARG A 19 -3.86 0.41 8.52
C ARG A 19 -3.50 -0.78 7.66
N LEU A 20 -3.10 -1.88 8.29
CA LEU A 20 -2.99 -3.17 7.62
C LEU A 20 -4.36 -3.87 7.54
N SER A 21 -4.75 -4.25 6.33
CA SER A 21 -5.90 -5.12 6.07
C SER A 21 -5.50 -6.59 6.30
N PRO A 22 -6.44 -7.45 6.73
CA PRO A 22 -6.21 -8.88 6.86
C PRO A 22 -6.19 -9.63 5.51
N TYR A 23 -6.50 -8.96 4.40
CA TYR A 23 -6.55 -9.56 3.08
C TYR A 23 -5.20 -9.47 2.37
N PRO A 24 -4.85 -10.47 1.54
CA PRO A 24 -3.66 -10.41 0.70
C PRO A 24 -3.89 -9.43 -0.46
N ALA A 25 -2.81 -8.90 -1.02
CA ALA A 25 -2.88 -8.13 -2.26
C ALA A 25 -3.31 -9.04 -3.43
N ASP A 26 -4.28 -8.61 -4.22
CA ASP A 26 -4.85 -9.36 -5.36
C ASP A 26 -4.40 -8.79 -6.72
N TYR A 27 -3.14 -8.34 -6.81
CA TYR A 27 -2.57 -7.77 -8.04
C TYR A 27 -1.34 -8.54 -8.48
N ASP A 28 -1.23 -8.75 -9.80
CA ASP A 28 -0.11 -9.49 -10.39
C ASP A 28 1.13 -8.62 -10.61
N GLU A 29 0.96 -7.32 -10.91
CA GLU A 29 2.05 -6.44 -11.34
C GLU A 29 2.00 -5.04 -10.69
N CYS A 30 3.17 -4.52 -10.34
CA CYS A 30 3.36 -3.19 -9.78
C CYS A 30 3.18 -2.12 -10.86
N ALA A 31 2.28 -1.18 -10.61
CA ALA A 31 1.99 -0.09 -11.54
C ALA A 31 3.19 0.86 -11.79
N GLU A 32 4.12 0.95 -10.84
CA GLU A 32 5.27 1.87 -10.90
C GLU A 32 6.46 1.33 -11.69
N CYS A 33 6.74 0.02 -11.59
CA CYS A 33 7.98 -0.56 -12.12
C CYS A 33 7.81 -1.88 -12.89
N GLY A 34 6.60 -2.42 -12.96
CA GLY A 34 6.31 -3.68 -13.69
C GLY A 34 6.84 -4.96 -13.02
N HIS A 35 7.42 -4.86 -11.82
CA HIS A 35 7.75 -6.05 -11.03
C HIS A 35 6.48 -6.70 -10.47
N PRO A 36 6.53 -7.99 -10.08
CA PRO A 36 5.39 -8.64 -9.43
C PRO A 36 4.88 -7.80 -8.24
N ALA A 37 3.59 -7.50 -8.25
CA ALA A 37 2.96 -6.83 -7.12
C ALA A 37 2.87 -7.78 -5.93
N GLY A 38 2.99 -7.22 -4.74
CA GLY A 38 2.80 -7.92 -3.46
C GLY A 38 2.20 -7.02 -2.39
N VAL A 39 1.78 -5.81 -2.80
CA VAL A 39 1.22 -4.78 -1.94
C VAL A 39 0.13 -4.06 -2.73
N ALA A 40 -1.03 -3.89 -2.12
CA ALA A 40 -2.08 -3.02 -2.63
C ALA A 40 -2.37 -1.94 -1.60
N VAL A 41 -2.45 -0.69 -2.06
CA VAL A 41 -2.72 0.47 -1.20
C VAL A 41 -4.06 1.05 -1.61
N TYR A 42 -4.94 1.27 -0.64
CA TYR A 42 -6.31 1.76 -0.81
C TYR A 42 -6.49 3.05 -0.02
N TRP A 43 -7.12 4.05 -0.62
CA TRP A 43 -7.47 5.29 0.07
C TRP A 43 -8.75 5.88 -0.54
N TRP A 44 -9.35 6.81 0.18
CA TRP A 44 -10.51 7.56 -0.30
C TRP A 44 -10.06 8.93 -0.81
N ASP A 45 -10.29 9.23 -2.09
CA ASP A 45 -9.76 10.45 -2.72
C ASP A 45 -10.32 11.73 -2.08
N ALA A 46 -9.42 12.68 -1.81
CA ALA A 46 -9.74 14.04 -1.40
C ALA A 46 -10.30 14.89 -2.55
N TYR A 47 -10.12 14.44 -3.79
CA TYR A 47 -10.47 15.20 -4.99
C TYR A 47 -11.49 14.45 -5.87
N PRO A 48 -12.35 15.18 -6.62
CA PRO A 48 -13.28 14.57 -7.55
C PRO A 48 -12.59 13.75 -8.66
N PRO A 49 -13.16 12.60 -9.08
CA PRO A 49 -14.40 12.01 -8.57
C PRO A 49 -14.16 11.27 -7.24
N TYR A 50 -14.77 11.76 -6.16
CA TYR A 50 -14.62 11.16 -4.82
C TYR A 50 -14.96 9.67 -4.86
N GLY A 51 -14.09 8.85 -4.29
CA GLY A 51 -14.28 7.41 -4.30
C GLY A 51 -13.11 6.66 -3.68
N TRP A 52 -13.27 5.33 -3.63
CA TRP A 52 -12.18 4.43 -3.32
C TRP A 52 -11.24 4.35 -4.52
N THR A 53 -9.99 4.69 -4.28
CA THR A 53 -8.89 4.49 -5.22
C THR A 53 -7.91 3.47 -4.66
N SER A 54 -7.24 2.77 -5.56
CA SER A 54 -6.23 1.78 -5.21
C SER A 54 -5.06 1.81 -6.18
N ALA A 55 -3.90 1.39 -5.69
CA ALA A 55 -2.70 1.23 -6.50
C ALA A 55 -1.93 -0.05 -6.12
N ALA A 56 -1.59 -0.83 -7.14
CA ALA A 56 -0.77 -2.02 -7.01
C ALA A 56 0.70 -1.65 -6.97
N SER A 57 1.43 -2.17 -5.98
CA SER A 57 2.85 -1.89 -5.81
C SER A 57 3.66 -3.13 -5.45
N CYS A 58 4.95 -3.09 -5.79
CA CYS A 58 5.95 -3.94 -5.18
C CYS A 58 6.37 -3.27 -3.86
N PRO A 59 6.84 -4.01 -2.84
CA PRO A 59 7.24 -3.42 -1.57
C PRO A 59 8.39 -2.39 -1.63
N LEU A 60 9.19 -2.36 -2.70
CA LEU A 60 10.17 -1.27 -2.90
C LEU A 60 9.48 0.05 -3.29
N CYS A 61 8.43 -0.03 -4.09
CA CYS A 61 7.65 1.13 -4.53
C CYS A 61 6.51 1.48 -3.55
N ALA A 62 6.14 0.56 -2.66
CA ALA A 62 5.00 0.72 -1.76
C ALA A 62 5.10 1.97 -0.88
N GLY A 63 6.30 2.34 -0.41
CA GLY A 63 6.49 3.58 0.34
C GLY A 63 6.05 4.82 -0.43
N LEU A 64 6.43 4.93 -1.71
CA LEU A 64 6.04 6.05 -2.57
C LEU A 64 4.52 6.10 -2.81
N VAL A 65 3.91 4.92 -3.00
CA VAL A 65 2.47 4.83 -3.21
C VAL A 65 1.69 5.18 -1.93
N ILE A 66 2.19 4.75 -0.77
CA ILE A 66 1.60 5.11 0.52
C ILE A 66 1.73 6.62 0.76
N ASP A 67 2.89 7.22 0.50
CA ASP A 67 3.10 8.67 0.64
C ASP A 67 2.12 9.44 -0.25
N ARG A 68 1.99 9.04 -1.52
CA ARG A 68 0.99 9.62 -2.43
C ARG A 68 -0.44 9.45 -1.91
N ALA A 69 -0.80 8.26 -1.45
CA ALA A 69 -2.12 7.97 -0.91
C ALA A 69 -2.45 8.87 0.30
N LEU A 70 -1.49 9.14 1.18
CA LEU A 70 -1.69 10.03 2.33
C LEU A 70 -1.86 11.50 1.90
N GLU A 71 -1.18 11.93 0.85
CA GLU A 71 -1.34 13.27 0.28
C GLU A 71 -2.69 13.43 -0.46
N GLU A 72 -3.15 12.36 -1.12
CA GLU A 72 -4.36 12.34 -1.94
C GLU A 72 -5.61 11.91 -1.14
N CYS A 73 -5.47 11.42 0.10
CA CYS A 73 -6.60 10.96 0.91
C CYS A 73 -7.39 12.11 1.52
N GLN A 74 -8.71 11.91 1.65
CA GLN A 74 -9.57 12.84 2.35
C GLN A 74 -9.20 12.91 3.84
N ASP A 75 -9.17 14.13 4.40
CA ASP A 75 -8.93 14.36 5.83
C ASP A 75 -9.80 13.44 6.72
N GLY A 76 -9.15 12.67 7.59
CA GLY A 76 -9.80 11.75 8.52
C GLY A 76 -10.17 10.38 7.92
N THR A 77 -9.76 10.08 6.68
CA THR A 77 -9.85 8.73 6.10
C THR A 77 -8.52 7.99 6.23
N GLU A 78 -8.58 6.72 6.63
CA GLU A 78 -7.37 5.89 6.80
C GLU A 78 -6.94 5.28 5.46
N VAL A 79 -5.64 5.35 5.16
CA VAL A 79 -5.03 4.57 4.07
C VAL A 79 -4.89 3.12 4.53
N THR A 80 -5.37 2.19 3.72
CA THR A 80 -5.34 0.75 4.02
C THR A 80 -4.35 0.04 3.09
N VAL A 81 -3.53 -0.84 3.66
CA VAL A 81 -2.53 -1.63 2.91
C VAL A 81 -2.85 -3.12 3.02
N GLU A 82 -2.89 -3.80 1.88
CA GLU A 82 -2.99 -5.25 1.75
C GLU A 82 -1.67 -5.83 1.29
N THR A 83 -1.20 -6.89 1.93
CA THR A 83 0.06 -7.56 1.57
C THR A 83 0.14 -8.95 2.19
N ASP A 84 0.65 -9.93 1.44
CA ASP A 84 0.99 -11.27 1.94
C ASP A 84 2.40 -11.32 2.56
N LEU A 85 3.20 -10.28 2.35
CA LEU A 85 4.64 -10.24 2.66
C LEU A 85 4.94 -10.05 4.15
N LEU A 86 3.99 -9.55 4.94
CA LEU A 86 4.21 -9.32 6.37
C LEU A 86 3.72 -10.48 7.25
N GLY A 87 3.11 -11.51 6.66
CA GLY A 87 2.73 -12.73 7.38
C GLY A 87 1.72 -12.50 8.51
N VAL A 88 0.98 -11.39 8.47
CA VAL A 88 -0.07 -11.08 9.46
C VAL A 88 -1.28 -11.95 9.17
N ARG A 89 -1.24 -13.20 9.65
CA ARG A 89 -2.45 -13.98 9.86
C ARG A 89 -2.97 -13.70 11.28
N PRO A 90 -4.29 -13.57 11.48
CA PRO A 90 -4.88 -13.33 12.79
C PRO A 90 -4.51 -14.42 13.80
#